data_AF-A0A1G1HHH7-F1
#
_entry.id   AF-A0A1G1HHH7-F1
#
_cell.length_a   1.000
_cell.length_b   1.000
_cell.length_c   1.000
_cell.angle_alpha   90.00
_cell.angle_beta   90.00
_cell.angle_gamma   90.00
#
_symmetry.space_group_name_H-M   'P 1'
#
loop_
_entity.id
_entity.type
_entity.pdbx_description
1 polymer ?
#
loop_
_entity_poly.entity_id
_entity_poly.type
_entity_poly.pdbx_seq_one_letter_code
_entity_poly.pdbx_strand_id
1 'polypeptide(L)'
;MITAKVTKNFEVDSPGGSLILKQGQTIKLSYKEAFPLIKNEFITPLDRLIYRIYSEILGCHLWVIETEQDLHYVKNQGHDEAAYTIDEIKKLKSLDRDSLKHIHQVKEIFPGSKIIEVTRKDVNENEVKEEKD
;
A
#
# COMPACT_ATOMS: atom_id res chain seq x y z
N MET A 1 2.03 -12.99 11.58
CA MET A 1 3.25 -12.48 12.24
C MET A 1 4.07 -11.80 11.17
N ILE A 2 4.61 -10.60 11.43
CA ILE A 2 5.48 -9.86 10.52
C ILE A 2 6.86 -9.82 11.16
N THR A 3 7.89 -10.15 10.39
CA THR A 3 9.27 -9.85 10.76
C THR A 3 9.62 -8.45 10.27
N ALA A 4 10.15 -7.58 11.12
CA ALA A 4 10.46 -6.20 10.78
C ALA A 4 11.80 -5.77 11.41
N LYS A 5 12.46 -4.79 10.78
CA LYS A 5 13.68 -4.16 11.27
C LYS A 5 13.36 -2.79 11.84
N VAL A 6 13.83 -2.52 13.04
CA VAL A 6 13.65 -1.24 13.73
C VAL A 6 14.48 -0.16 13.04
N THR A 7 13.87 0.98 12.73
CA THR A 7 14.48 2.08 11.96
C THR A 7 15.09 3.17 12.84
N LYS A 8 14.55 3.37 14.05
CA LYS A 8 14.99 4.34 15.07
C LYS A 8 14.75 3.78 16.46
N ASN A 9 15.46 4.27 17.48
CA ASN A 9 15.23 3.82 18.86
C ASN A 9 13.85 4.29 19.33
N PHE A 10 13.05 3.40 19.93
CA PHE A 10 11.78 3.77 20.54
C PHE A 10 11.40 2.86 21.70
N GLU A 11 10.56 3.36 22.57
CA GLU A 11 10.10 2.70 23.78
C GLU A 11 8.71 2.11 23.56
N VAL A 12 8.49 0.87 24.01
CA VAL A 12 7.20 0.17 23.94
C VAL A 12 6.84 -0.41 25.28
N ASP A 13 5.57 -0.27 25.65
CA ASP A 13 5.03 -0.93 26.82
C ASP A 13 4.87 -2.42 26.56
N SER A 14 5.38 -3.24 27.48
CA SER A 14 5.23 -4.68 27.48
C SER A 14 4.65 -5.17 28.81
N PRO A 15 4.12 -6.41 28.90
CA PRO A 15 3.61 -6.96 30.15
C PRO A 15 4.64 -6.99 31.29
N GLY A 16 5.94 -6.96 30.97
CA GLY A 16 7.05 -6.91 31.94
C GLY A 16 7.56 -5.51 32.27
N GLY A 17 6.89 -4.45 31.78
CA GLY A 17 7.33 -3.07 31.85
C GLY A 17 7.78 -2.54 30.50
N SER A 18 8.45 -1.40 30.51
CA SER A 18 8.87 -0.74 29.29
C SER A 18 10.10 -1.37 28.65
N LEU A 19 10.08 -1.54 27.33
CA LEU A 19 11.17 -2.09 26.52
C LEU A 19 11.65 -1.06 25.50
N ILE A 20 12.94 -0.78 25.48
CA ILE A 20 13.56 0.05 24.44
C ILE A 20 13.99 -0.84 23.27
N LEU A 21 13.33 -0.66 22.12
CA LEU A 21 13.72 -1.27 20.86
C LEU A 21 14.79 -0.44 20.18
N LYS A 22 15.90 -1.09 19.79
CA LYS A 22 17.07 -0.39 19.22
C LYS A 22 17.05 -0.42 17.70
N GLN A 23 17.52 0.65 17.09
CA GLN A 23 17.74 0.73 15.64
C GLN A 23 18.55 -0.47 15.15
N GLY A 24 18.09 -1.05 14.04
CA GLY A 24 18.69 -2.22 13.41
C GLY A 24 18.23 -3.56 13.99
N GLN A 25 17.55 -3.58 15.15
CA GLN A 25 17.02 -4.80 15.76
C GLN A 25 15.93 -5.41 14.87
N THR A 26 15.94 -6.73 14.73
CA THR A 26 14.85 -7.47 14.10
C THR A 26 13.85 -7.90 15.16
N ILE A 27 12.58 -7.61 14.93
CA ILE A 27 11.47 -7.96 15.82
C ILE A 27 10.39 -8.73 15.05
N LYS A 28 9.63 -9.56 15.77
CA LYS A 28 8.44 -10.22 15.24
C LYS A 28 7.23 -9.73 15.99
N LEU A 29 6.25 -9.23 15.25
CA LEU A 29 5.03 -8.65 15.80
C LEU A 29 3.79 -9.24 15.13
N SER A 30 2.65 -9.19 15.81
CA SER A 30 1.37 -9.40 15.12
C SER A 30 1.08 -8.24 14.17
N TYR A 31 0.16 -8.43 13.23
CA TYR A 31 -0.22 -7.37 12.28
C TYR A 31 -0.76 -6.12 13.00
N LYS A 32 -1.60 -6.33 14.01
CA LYS A 32 -2.24 -5.26 14.78
C LYS A 32 -1.21 -4.36 15.49
N GLU A 33 -0.10 -4.95 15.93
CA GLU A 33 1.01 -4.25 16.59
C GLU A 33 1.96 -3.59 15.58
N ALA A 34 2.25 -4.28 14.46
CA ALA A 34 3.19 -3.79 13.45
C ALA A 34 2.63 -2.62 12.64
N PHE A 35 1.34 -2.64 12.27
CA PHE A 35 0.73 -1.65 11.39
C PHE A 35 0.92 -0.18 11.85
N PRO A 36 0.64 0.20 13.11
CA PRO A 36 0.89 1.56 13.57
C PRO A 36 2.38 1.92 13.60
N LEU A 37 3.28 0.95 13.81
CA LEU A 37 4.73 1.19 13.83
C LEU A 37 5.30 1.37 12.42
N ILE A 38 4.76 0.64 11.43
CA ILE A 38 5.08 0.80 10.00
C ILE A 38 4.63 2.18 9.52
N LYS A 39 3.37 2.55 9.80
CA LYS A 39 2.79 3.86 9.40
C LYS A 39 3.60 5.06 9.91
N ASN A 40 4.21 4.94 11.08
CA ASN A 40 5.01 5.99 11.71
C ASN A 40 6.52 5.81 11.50
N GLU A 41 6.90 4.91 10.59
CA GLU A 41 8.28 4.64 10.18
C GLU A 41 9.20 4.27 11.37
N PHE A 42 8.68 3.60 12.40
CA PHE A 42 9.48 3.06 13.52
C PHE A 42 10.11 1.70 13.18
N ILE A 43 9.48 0.97 12.28
CA ILE A 43 9.93 -0.33 11.80
C ILE A 43 9.70 -0.43 10.28
N THR A 44 10.54 -1.21 9.61
CA THR A 44 10.38 -1.59 8.20
C THR A 44 10.15 -3.09 8.12
N PRO A 45 9.05 -3.57 7.50
CA PRO A 45 8.85 -5.00 7.29
C PRO A 45 10.04 -5.60 6.54
N LEU A 46 10.55 -6.72 7.06
CA LEU A 46 11.51 -7.56 6.35
C LEU A 46 10.79 -8.53 5.42
N ASP A 47 9.57 -8.92 5.79
CA ASP A 47 8.66 -9.70 4.97
C ASP A 47 7.73 -8.75 4.20
N ARG A 48 7.64 -8.90 2.87
CA ARG A 48 6.77 -8.06 2.02
C ARG A 48 5.30 -8.31 2.33
N LEU A 49 4.55 -7.25 2.63
CA LEU A 49 3.11 -7.34 2.90
C LEU A 49 2.33 -7.38 1.58
N ILE A 50 2.18 -8.59 1.04
CA ILE A 50 1.43 -8.85 -0.19
C ILE A 50 0.19 -9.67 0.17
N TYR A 51 -0.99 -9.10 -0.06
CA TYR A 51 -2.26 -9.78 0.17
C TYR A 51 -2.92 -10.14 -1.14
N ARG A 52 -3.59 -11.30 -1.18
CA ARG A 52 -4.49 -11.67 -2.26
C ARG A 52 -5.91 -11.66 -1.72
N ILE A 53 -6.80 -10.90 -2.34
CA ILE A 53 -8.18 -10.71 -1.90
C ILE A 53 -9.12 -11.06 -3.04
N TYR A 54 -10.17 -11.84 -2.76
CA TYR A 54 -11.26 -12.04 -3.71
C TYR A 54 -12.26 -10.88 -3.61
N SER A 55 -12.58 -10.26 -4.75
CA SER A 55 -13.59 -9.21 -4.85
C SER A 55 -14.85 -9.76 -5.50
N GLU A 56 -15.95 -9.86 -4.74
CA GLU A 56 -17.25 -10.26 -5.29
C GLU A 56 -17.80 -9.26 -6.31
N ILE A 57 -17.49 -7.97 -6.12
CA ILE A 57 -17.96 -6.89 -7.00
C ILE A 57 -17.36 -7.02 -8.40
N LEU A 58 -16.08 -7.39 -8.46
CA LEU A 58 -15.29 -7.55 -9.69
C LEU A 58 -15.30 -9.00 -10.20
N GLY A 59 -15.60 -9.98 -9.35
CA GLY A 59 -15.60 -11.40 -9.69
C GLY A 59 -14.21 -12.00 -9.87
N CYS A 60 -13.16 -11.39 -9.29
CA CYS A 60 -11.78 -11.80 -9.50
C CYS A 60 -10.93 -11.65 -8.22
N HIS A 61 -9.72 -12.21 -8.24
CA HIS A 61 -8.71 -11.96 -7.22
C HIS A 61 -7.92 -10.69 -7.55
N LEU A 62 -7.55 -9.95 -6.52
CA LEU A 62 -6.74 -8.74 -6.60
C LEU A 62 -5.56 -8.88 -5.66
N TRP A 63 -4.44 -8.26 -6.01
CA TRP A 63 -3.29 -8.12 -5.11
C TRP A 63 -3.33 -6.78 -4.39
N VAL A 64 -3.11 -6.78 -3.08
CA VAL A 64 -2.87 -5.55 -2.30
C VAL A 64 -1.40 -5.54 -1.91
N ILE A 65 -0.70 -4.50 -2.36
CA ILE A 65 0.74 -4.33 -2.24
C ILE A 65 1.06 -3.04 -1.47
N GLU A 66 2.28 -2.94 -0.95
CA GLU A 66 2.74 -1.72 -0.27
C GLU A 66 3.60 -0.86 -1.21
N THR A 67 4.45 -1.49 -2.01
CA THR A 67 5.44 -0.81 -2.84
C THR A 67 5.40 -1.26 -4.31
N GLU A 68 5.96 -0.45 -5.21
CA GLU A 68 6.13 -0.82 -6.61
C GLU A 68 7.08 -2.01 -6.80
N GLN A 69 8.02 -2.22 -5.87
CA GLN A 69 8.87 -3.42 -5.86
C GLN A 69 8.06 -4.70 -5.61
N ASP A 70 6.96 -4.61 -4.86
CA ASP A 70 6.06 -5.74 -4.63
C ASP A 70 5.25 -6.08 -5.89
N LEU A 71 4.89 -5.07 -6.70
CA LEU A 71 4.25 -5.29 -8.01
C LEU A 71 5.14 -6.16 -8.90
N HIS A 72 6.43 -5.80 -9.03
CA HIS A 72 7.38 -6.59 -9.82
C HIS A 72 7.53 -8.01 -9.29
N TYR A 73 7.52 -8.18 -7.97
CA TYR A 73 7.57 -9.51 -7.36
C TYR A 73 6.36 -10.36 -7.70
N VAL A 74 5.15 -9.82 -7.53
CA VAL A 74 3.90 -10.51 -7.87
C VAL A 74 3.91 -10.93 -9.35
N LYS A 75 4.30 -10.02 -10.25
CA LYS A 75 4.40 -10.31 -11.69
C LYS A 75 5.44 -11.37 -12.03
N ASN A 76 6.62 -11.33 -11.40
CA ASN A 76 7.67 -12.32 -11.63
C ASN A 76 7.29 -13.73 -11.16
N GLN A 77 6.29 -13.87 -10.26
CA GLN A 77 5.72 -15.15 -9.86
C GLN A 77 4.64 -15.67 -10.84
N GLY A 78 4.39 -14.96 -11.94
CA GLY A 78 3.39 -15.34 -12.95
C GLY A 78 1.96 -14.99 -12.55
N HIS A 79 1.77 -14.04 -11.62
CA HIS A 79 0.45 -13.57 -11.23
C HIS A 79 0.03 -12.37 -12.07
N ASP A 80 -0.92 -12.57 -12.97
CA ASP A 80 -1.36 -11.54 -13.90
C ASP A 80 -2.48 -10.65 -13.35
N GLU A 81 -3.04 -10.96 -12.18
CA GLU A 81 -4.10 -10.16 -11.60
C GLU A 81 -3.66 -8.72 -11.28
N ALA A 82 -4.61 -7.79 -11.29
CA ALA A 82 -4.35 -6.40 -10.97
C ALA A 82 -3.89 -6.24 -9.51
N ALA A 83 -2.89 -5.38 -9.29
CA ALA A 83 -2.39 -5.04 -7.98
C ALA A 83 -2.73 -3.59 -7.61
N TYR A 84 -3.05 -3.36 -6.35
CA TYR A 84 -3.41 -2.05 -5.82
C TYR A 84 -2.61 -1.77 -4.56
N THR A 85 -2.18 -0.53 -4.38
CA THR A 85 -1.67 -0.11 -3.09
C THR A 85 -2.80 0.06 -2.08
N ILE A 86 -2.47 0.02 -0.79
CA ILE A 86 -3.43 0.31 0.27
C ILE A 86 -4.11 1.67 0.07
N ASP A 87 -3.37 2.67 -0.40
CA ASP A 87 -3.93 4.01 -0.63
C ASP A 87 -4.86 4.05 -1.84
N GLU A 88 -4.59 3.28 -2.89
CA GLU A 88 -5.51 3.13 -4.00
C GLU A 88 -6.81 2.44 -3.55
N ILE A 89 -6.73 1.38 -2.75
CA ILE A 89 -7.92 0.71 -2.20
C ILE A 89 -8.78 1.68 -1.38
N LYS A 90 -8.17 2.57 -0.59
CA LYS A 90 -8.92 3.59 0.16
C LYS A 90 -9.71 4.52 -0.76
N LYS A 91 -9.12 4.93 -1.89
CA LYS A 91 -9.78 5.78 -2.90
C LYS A 91 -10.90 5.06 -3.62
N LEU A 92 -10.72 3.77 -3.89
CA LEU A 92 -11.72 2.94 -4.56
C LEU A 92 -12.97 2.70 -3.70
N LYS A 93 -12.84 2.71 -2.36
CA LYS A 93 -13.93 2.37 -1.43
C LYS A 93 -15.18 3.25 -1.58
N SER A 94 -15.05 4.49 -2.04
CA SER A 94 -16.17 5.44 -2.21
C SER A 94 -16.84 5.37 -3.58
N LEU A 95 -16.33 4.56 -4.50
CA LEU A 95 -16.83 4.48 -5.87
C LEU A 95 -17.97 3.47 -5.99
N ASP A 96 -18.86 3.72 -6.94
CA ASP A 96 -19.90 2.77 -7.30
C ASP A 96 -19.32 1.55 -8.03
N ARG A 97 -20.13 0.48 -8.11
CA ARG A 97 -19.74 -0.80 -8.71
C ARG A 97 -19.25 -0.66 -10.15
N ASP A 98 -19.87 0.19 -10.96
CA ASP A 98 -19.53 0.29 -12.37
C ASP A 98 -18.25 1.10 -12.56
N SER A 99 -18.05 2.16 -11.78
CA SER A 99 -16.77 2.87 -11.71
C SER A 99 -15.61 1.95 -11.31
N LEU A 100 -15.82 1.10 -10.30
CA LEU A 100 -14.82 0.11 -9.86
C LEU A 100 -14.40 -0.84 -10.99
N LYS A 101 -15.38 -1.34 -11.76
CA LYS A 101 -15.11 -2.24 -12.89
C LYS A 101 -14.30 -1.56 -13.99
N HIS A 102 -14.65 -0.34 -14.37
CA HIS A 102 -13.91 0.40 -15.40
C HIS A 102 -12.46 0.67 -14.97
N ILE A 103 -12.26 1.12 -13.74
CA ILE A 103 -10.90 1.34 -13.21
C ILE A 103 -10.11 0.02 -13.17
N HIS A 104 -10.77 -1.07 -12.81
CA HIS A 104 -10.14 -2.38 -12.80
C HIS A 104 -9.67 -2.82 -14.20
N GLN A 105 -10.53 -2.69 -15.21
CA GLN A 105 -10.19 -3.01 -16.60
C GLN A 105 -8.99 -2.18 -17.10
N VAL A 106 -8.96 -0.89 -16.78
CA VAL A 106 -7.80 -0.04 -17.12
C VAL A 106 -6.54 -0.59 -16.47
N LYS A 107 -6.62 -1.06 -15.22
CA LYS A 107 -5.46 -1.57 -14.49
C LYS A 107 -4.97 -2.93 -14.97
N GLU A 108 -5.87 -3.77 -15.48
CA GLU A 108 -5.49 -5.01 -16.17
C GLU A 108 -4.71 -4.72 -17.46
N ILE A 109 -5.12 -3.70 -18.22
CA ILE A 109 -4.44 -3.28 -19.46
C ILE A 109 -3.11 -2.59 -19.15
N PHE A 110 -3.06 -1.80 -18.07
CA PHE A 110 -1.89 -1.03 -17.67
C PHE A 110 -1.43 -1.41 -16.24
N PRO A 111 -0.66 -2.48 -16.07
CA PRO A 111 -0.31 -3.03 -14.76
C PRO A 111 0.47 -2.08 -13.84
N GLY A 112 1.20 -1.12 -14.41
CA GLY A 112 1.95 -0.09 -13.67
C GLY A 112 1.16 1.19 -13.42
N SER A 113 -0.13 1.24 -13.77
CA SER A 113 -0.95 2.44 -13.57
C SER A 113 -1.20 2.72 -12.09
N LYS A 114 -1.30 4.00 -11.75
CA LYS A 114 -1.53 4.48 -10.38
C LYS A 114 -2.81 5.30 -10.33
N ILE A 115 -3.61 5.10 -9.29
CA ILE A 115 -4.81 5.88 -9.02
C ILE A 115 -4.43 7.09 -8.17
N ILE A 116 -4.45 8.25 -8.80
CA ILE A 116 -4.27 9.56 -8.19
C ILE A 116 -5.63 10.26 -8.10
N GLU A 117 -5.88 10.89 -6.95
CA GLU A 117 -7.07 11.72 -6.76
C GLU A 117 -6.66 13.13 -7.16
N VAL A 118 -7.44 13.77 -8.03
CA VAL A 118 -7.19 15.13 -8.50
C VAL A 118 -8.36 15.98 -8.03
N THR A 119 -8.08 17.00 -7.23
CA THR A 119 -9.08 17.98 -6.79
C THR A 119 -9.13 19.13 -7.80
N ARG A 120 -10.25 19.89 -7.82
CA ARG A 120 -10.39 21.06 -8.70
C ARG A 120 -9.28 22.12 -8.52
N LYS A 121 -8.61 22.17 -7.36
CA LYS A 121 -7.47 23.07 -7.14
C LYS A 121 -6.23 22.62 -7.91
N ASP A 122 -6.02 21.32 -8.07
CA ASP A 122 -4.85 20.75 -8.73
C ASP A 122 -4.86 20.95 -10.25
N VAL A 123 -6.05 21.11 -10.85
CA VAL A 123 -6.22 21.38 -12.28
C VAL A 123 -5.80 22.82 -12.62
N ASN A 124 -6.20 23.79 -11.79
CA ASN A 124 -5.93 25.21 -12.04
C ASN A 124 -4.43 25.57 -11.90
N GLU A 125 -3.63 24.83 -11.14
CA GLU A 125 -2.19 25.11 -11.01
C GLU A 125 -1.35 24.61 -12.19
N ASN A 126 -1.86 23.63 -12.94
CA ASN A 126 -1.17 23.09 -14.12
C ASN A 126 -1.50 23.87 -15.39
N GLU A 127 -2.72 24.38 -15.54
CA GLU A 127 -3.09 25.27 -16.67
C GLU A 127 -2.32 26.60 -16.64
N VAL A 128 -1.96 27.13 -15.46
CA VAL A 128 -1.20 28.38 -15.32
C VAL A 128 0.29 28.22 -15.68
N LYS A 129 0.82 27.00 -15.72
CA LYS A 129 2.22 26.73 -16.10
C LYS A 129 2.41 26.52 -17.59
N GLU A 130 1.41 26.04 -18.31
CA GLU A 130 1.49 25.82 -19.77
C GLU A 130 1.34 27.10 -20.62
N GLU A 131 0.88 28.22 -20.04
CA GLU A 131 0.81 29.53 -20.73
C GLU A 131 2.11 30.36 -20.64
N LYS A 132 3.21 29.81 -20.12
CA LYS A 132 4.47 30.56 -19.91
C LYS A 132 5.72 29.99 -20.58
N ASP A 133 5.55 29.14 -21.60
CA ASP A 133 6.64 28.71 -22.50
C ASP A 133 6.51 29.31 -23.90
#